data_AF-A0A2E8AVL6-F1
#
_entry.id   AF-A0A2E8AVL6-F1
#
_cell.length_a   1.000
_cell.length_b   1.000
_cell.length_c   1.000
_cell.angle_alpha   90.00
_cell.angle_beta   90.00
_cell.angle_gamma   90.00
#
_symmetry.space_group_name_H-M   'P 1'
#
loop_
_entity.id
_entity.type
_entity.pdbx_description
1 polymer ?
#
loop_
_entity_poly.entity_id
_entity_poly.type
_entity_poly.pdbx_seq_one_letter_code
_entity_poly.pdbx_strand_id
1 'polypeptide(L)'
;MRRQAKVIIHVVLAINVIRAKGWLNSAGRSSTKIGGRAMQALRREFLKSAAALVAAPAVVRHLEGADRAGSKYNWGHTVDFGQQYHVRMMEIMEMVRHNEMDLIGDLSSRMAECLTKGGNVWMQSQVGHMPTNEFSQNHKANPQLLKSNTSLDVKMHQYDRMQPGDVLMTNYVNDQVRAARDRGVYVIGVPVCYIDNESAPRGYVLPNANDWLLGDVSSVILQSYIPHTQGIVDCPEIPEMTICPSSSNSLCSLYWMFQAEVANKFTNKMAKHIDKSALFLDTLLERVDKAYSLQKDYLFDHTPVVAERIGNGGHYHVFSDPGAVGHEATGIAMGPMMTNAFSGLLQGSEADRTQGDVLLLACTEPDSPVVVKKAKESRGKGMFTVSIGPSNSAQLRKYSDVFIDNFSPEGHGLIEIDGLDKKVATAGDIINNWLMWIFTAQFVDEMVRRGWVPWFWMGGYRVGGNAYNNANRPFFMEQGF
;
A
#
# COMPACT_ATOMS: atom_id res chain seq x y z
N MET A 1 -48.87 7.38 -21.69
CA MET A 1 -49.47 8.70 -21.98
C MET A 1 -49.08 9.70 -20.90
N ARG A 2 -48.07 10.52 -21.18
CA ARG A 2 -47.96 11.96 -20.92
C ARG A 2 -48.63 12.53 -19.66
N ARG A 3 -47.81 12.83 -18.64
CA ARG A 3 -47.73 14.10 -17.85
C ARG A 3 -47.30 13.81 -16.41
N GLN A 4 -45.99 13.60 -16.16
CA GLN A 4 -45.30 13.94 -14.89
C GLN A 4 -43.77 13.94 -15.11
N ALA A 5 -43.31 14.58 -16.20
CA ALA A 5 -41.89 14.82 -16.45
C ALA A 5 -41.75 16.27 -16.92
N LYS A 6 -41.67 17.20 -15.97
CA LYS A 6 -41.31 18.63 -16.14
C LYS A 6 -41.48 19.35 -14.79
N VAL A 7 -40.60 19.11 -13.81
CA VAL A 7 -40.11 20.09 -12.79
C VAL A 7 -38.89 19.49 -12.06
N ILE A 8 -37.83 19.02 -12.74
CA ILE A 8 -36.48 18.86 -12.16
C ILE A 8 -35.45 19.01 -13.30
N ILE A 9 -35.43 20.15 -14.00
CA ILE A 9 -34.42 20.49 -15.03
C ILE A 9 -33.92 21.95 -14.87
N HIS A 10 -34.11 22.61 -13.71
CA HIS A 10 -33.74 24.02 -13.56
C HIS A 10 -32.95 24.38 -12.28
N VAL A 11 -32.26 23.42 -11.63
CA VAL A 11 -31.38 23.74 -10.48
C VAL A 11 -29.93 23.23 -10.63
N VAL A 12 -29.59 22.49 -11.69
CA VAL A 12 -28.23 21.93 -11.87
C VAL A 12 -27.31 22.79 -12.77
N LEU A 13 -27.77 23.96 -13.22
CA LEU A 13 -27.02 24.80 -14.17
C LEU A 13 -26.52 26.14 -13.62
N ALA A 14 -26.39 26.28 -12.28
CA ALA A 14 -25.96 27.54 -11.65
C ALA A 14 -24.75 27.45 -10.70
N ILE A 15 -24.08 26.30 -10.54
CA ILE A 15 -22.92 26.18 -9.61
C ILE A 15 -21.56 25.94 -10.32
N ASN A 16 -21.53 25.65 -11.62
CA ASN A 16 -20.28 25.37 -12.36
C ASN A 16 -19.73 26.50 -13.26
N VAL A 17 -20.12 27.76 -13.03
CA VAL A 17 -19.62 28.91 -13.84
C VAL A 17 -18.72 29.87 -13.06
N ILE A 18 -18.40 29.61 -11.79
CA ILE A 18 -17.45 30.43 -11.01
C ILE A 18 -16.35 29.54 -10.43
N ARG A 19 -15.50 28.96 -11.30
CA ARG A 19 -14.14 28.51 -10.95
C ARG A 19 -13.23 28.17 -12.15
N ALA A 20 -13.52 28.70 -13.33
CA ALA A 20 -12.73 28.46 -14.56
C ALA A 20 -12.25 29.76 -15.23
N LYS A 21 -11.95 30.81 -14.46
CA LYS A 21 -11.28 32.02 -14.97
C LYS A 21 -10.25 32.51 -13.95
N GLY A 22 -9.02 32.04 -14.11
CA GLY A 22 -7.91 32.52 -13.31
C GLY A 22 -6.71 31.60 -13.34
N TRP A 23 -6.26 31.15 -14.52
CA TRP A 23 -4.88 30.70 -14.76
C TRP A 23 -4.67 30.39 -16.25
N LEU A 24 -4.64 31.45 -17.06
CA LEU A 24 -4.18 31.41 -18.45
C LEU A 24 -3.80 32.84 -18.79
N ASN A 25 -2.57 33.22 -18.45
CA ASN A 25 -1.77 34.28 -19.10
C ASN A 25 -0.46 34.51 -18.34
N SER A 26 0.57 33.71 -18.64
CA SER A 26 1.97 34.17 -18.76
C SER A 26 2.91 32.97 -18.94
N ALA A 27 3.39 32.76 -20.17
CA ALA A 27 4.76 32.36 -20.52
C ALA A 27 4.75 31.71 -21.90
N GLY A 28 4.93 32.54 -22.93
CA GLY A 28 5.25 32.08 -24.26
C GLY A 28 6.75 31.76 -24.40
N ARG A 29 7.02 30.70 -25.16
CA ARG A 29 8.16 30.48 -26.06
C ARG A 29 9.58 30.42 -25.46
N SER A 30 10.13 29.21 -25.42
CA SER A 30 11.25 28.85 -26.31
C SER A 30 11.27 27.34 -26.58
N SER A 31 11.28 26.98 -27.86
CA SER A 31 11.35 25.60 -28.35
C SER A 31 12.74 25.35 -28.91
N THR A 32 13.49 24.44 -28.31
CA THR A 32 14.68 23.85 -28.93
C THR A 32 14.56 22.33 -28.91
N LYS A 33 14.43 21.79 -30.13
CA LYS A 33 14.42 20.37 -30.48
C LYS A 33 15.72 19.69 -30.03
N ILE A 34 15.68 18.92 -28.94
CA ILE A 34 16.65 17.85 -28.67
C ILE A 34 15.85 16.72 -28.00
N GLY A 35 15.89 15.49 -28.54
CA GLY A 35 15.43 14.32 -27.78
C GLY A 35 15.04 13.06 -28.55
N GLY A 36 14.61 13.15 -29.82
CA GLY A 36 14.14 11.97 -30.58
C GLY A 36 15.22 10.89 -30.79
N ARG A 37 16.50 11.26 -30.77
CA ARG A 37 17.63 10.32 -30.90
C ARG A 37 18.06 9.68 -29.57
N ALA A 38 17.87 10.35 -28.44
CA ALA A 38 18.20 9.81 -27.12
C ALA A 38 17.22 8.70 -26.71
N MET A 39 15.94 8.86 -27.03
CA MET A 39 14.89 7.87 -26.75
C MET A 39 15.02 6.61 -27.63
N GLN A 40 15.53 6.74 -28.85
CA GLN A 40 15.85 5.58 -29.72
C GLN A 40 17.15 4.87 -29.32
N ALA A 41 18.12 5.58 -28.75
CA ALA A 41 19.34 4.99 -28.19
C ALA A 41 19.04 4.16 -26.93
N LEU A 42 18.18 4.66 -26.04
CA LEU A 42 17.72 3.91 -24.86
C LEU A 42 16.96 2.62 -25.24
N ARG A 43 16.09 2.67 -26.26
CA ARG A 43 15.41 1.47 -26.80
C ARG A 43 16.40 0.43 -27.35
N ARG A 44 17.50 0.87 -27.97
CA ARG A 44 18.53 -0.03 -28.50
C ARG A 44 19.42 -0.64 -27.41
N GLU A 45 19.72 0.09 -26.33
CA GLU A 45 20.40 -0.50 -25.18
C GLU A 45 19.51 -1.49 -24.43
N PHE A 46 18.21 -1.20 -24.27
CA PHE A 46 17.25 -2.11 -23.66
C PHE A 46 17.15 -3.45 -24.43
N LEU A 47 17.13 -3.40 -25.76
CA LEU A 47 17.14 -4.60 -26.61
C LEU A 47 18.47 -5.36 -26.58
N LYS A 48 19.60 -4.68 -26.34
CA LYS A 48 20.92 -5.32 -26.23
C LYS A 48 21.14 -5.99 -24.87
N SER A 49 20.65 -5.40 -23.79
CA SER A 49 20.68 -6.02 -22.46
C SER A 49 19.72 -7.21 -22.35
N ALA A 50 18.61 -7.20 -23.09
CA ALA A 50 17.72 -8.35 -23.21
C ALA A 50 18.30 -9.50 -24.06
N ALA A 51 19.19 -9.20 -25.01
CA ALA A 51 19.81 -10.21 -25.89
C ALA A 51 21.02 -10.92 -25.27
N ALA A 52 21.62 -10.39 -24.19
CA ALA A 52 22.81 -10.97 -23.56
C ALA A 52 22.52 -12.13 -22.58
N LEU A 53 21.26 -12.54 -22.41
CA LEU A 53 20.86 -13.59 -21.47
C LEU A 53 19.90 -14.61 -22.10
N VAL A 54 20.25 -15.20 -23.25
CA VAL A 54 19.50 -16.33 -23.80
C VAL A 54 20.44 -17.40 -24.36
N ALA A 55 20.66 -18.44 -23.56
CA ALA A 55 21.01 -19.77 -24.05
C ALA A 55 20.24 -20.83 -23.25
N ALA A 56 18.90 -20.82 -23.39
CA ALA A 56 18.04 -22.00 -23.22
C ALA A 56 16.66 -21.68 -23.84
N PRO A 57 16.08 -22.56 -24.68
CA PRO A 57 14.76 -22.34 -25.25
C PRO A 57 13.69 -22.69 -24.19
N ALA A 58 13.32 -21.73 -23.37
CA ALA A 58 12.05 -21.81 -22.64
C ALA A 58 10.96 -21.21 -23.54
N VAL A 59 9.96 -22.02 -23.91
CA VAL A 59 8.75 -21.54 -24.58
C VAL A 59 8.00 -20.64 -23.59
N VAL A 60 8.28 -19.34 -23.63
CA VAL A 60 7.47 -18.32 -22.95
C VAL A 60 6.25 -18.08 -23.84
N ARG A 61 5.09 -18.57 -23.44
CA ARG A 61 3.82 -18.13 -24.04
C ARG A 61 3.52 -16.74 -23.50
N HIS A 62 3.69 -15.72 -24.34
CA HIS A 62 3.06 -14.43 -24.10
C HIS A 62 1.57 -14.60 -24.39
N LEU A 63 0.72 -14.48 -23.36
CA LEU A 63 -0.71 -14.32 -23.55
C LEU A 63 -0.94 -12.90 -24.09
N GLU A 64 -1.70 -12.78 -25.18
CA GLU A 64 -2.17 -11.47 -25.65
C GLU A 64 -3.20 -10.92 -24.64
N GLY A 65 -3.17 -9.60 -24.41
CA GLY A 65 -4.10 -8.92 -23.52
C GLY A 65 -5.56 -9.14 -23.94
N ALA A 66 -6.45 -9.29 -22.96
CA ALA A 66 -7.87 -9.44 -23.22
C ALA A 66 -8.55 -8.09 -23.46
N ASP A 67 -9.69 -8.09 -24.17
CA ASP A 67 -10.51 -6.91 -24.44
C ASP A 67 -10.94 -6.23 -23.11
N ARG A 68 -10.51 -4.98 -22.89
CA ARG A 68 -10.91 -4.18 -21.72
C ARG A 68 -12.38 -3.77 -21.79
N ALA A 69 -13.17 -4.06 -20.75
CA ALA A 69 -14.59 -3.71 -20.67
C ALA A 69 -14.80 -2.18 -20.64
N GLY A 70 -13.83 -1.42 -20.11
CA GLY A 70 -13.86 0.05 -20.03
C GLY A 70 -13.98 0.78 -21.36
N SER A 71 -13.64 0.13 -22.46
CA SER A 71 -13.88 0.67 -23.80
C SER A 71 -15.35 0.64 -24.22
N LYS A 72 -16.17 -0.24 -23.61
CA LYS A 72 -17.56 -0.52 -23.99
C LYS A 72 -18.56 0.02 -22.96
N TYR A 73 -18.23 -0.03 -21.66
CA TYR A 73 -19.12 0.38 -20.58
C TYR A 73 -18.37 1.19 -19.53
N ASN A 74 -18.81 2.44 -19.31
CA ASN A 74 -18.14 3.33 -18.37
C ASN A 74 -18.83 3.49 -17.01
N TRP A 75 -20.15 3.27 -16.92
CA TRP A 75 -20.99 3.40 -15.72
C TRP A 75 -20.76 4.67 -14.88
N GLY A 76 -20.32 5.76 -15.53
CA GLY A 76 -19.98 7.03 -14.86
C GLY A 76 -18.52 7.13 -14.38
N HIS A 77 -17.69 6.10 -14.60
CA HIS A 77 -16.27 6.09 -14.27
C HIS A 77 -15.51 6.76 -15.41
N THR A 78 -14.83 7.87 -15.12
CA THR A 78 -14.01 8.59 -16.10
C THR A 78 -12.51 8.29 -15.98
N VAL A 79 -12.10 7.62 -14.90
CA VAL A 79 -10.72 7.24 -14.61
C VAL A 79 -10.69 5.79 -14.13
N ASP A 80 -9.81 5.00 -14.72
CA ASP A 80 -9.52 3.62 -14.32
C ASP A 80 -9.20 3.53 -12.82
N PHE A 81 -9.76 2.56 -12.11
CA PHE A 81 -9.58 2.45 -10.65
C PHE A 81 -8.11 2.23 -10.26
N GLY A 82 -7.35 1.45 -11.04
CA GLY A 82 -5.91 1.28 -10.80
C GLY A 82 -5.13 2.59 -10.94
N GLN A 83 -5.55 3.48 -11.83
CA GLN A 83 -4.97 4.81 -11.95
C GLN A 83 -5.36 5.71 -10.78
N GLN A 84 -6.63 5.69 -10.34
CA GLN A 84 -7.06 6.45 -9.17
C GLN A 84 -6.24 6.06 -7.93
N TYR A 85 -6.04 4.76 -7.70
CA TYR A 85 -5.23 4.28 -6.58
C TYR A 85 -3.79 4.80 -6.66
N HIS A 86 -3.11 4.65 -7.80
CA HIS A 86 -1.73 5.12 -7.97
C HIS A 86 -1.60 6.61 -7.66
N VAL A 87 -2.43 7.44 -8.30
CA VAL A 87 -2.38 8.90 -8.16
C VAL A 87 -2.62 9.33 -6.71
N ARG A 88 -3.67 8.81 -6.07
CA ARG A 88 -4.03 9.23 -4.71
C ARG A 88 -3.05 8.72 -3.65
N MET A 89 -2.46 7.54 -3.85
CA MET A 89 -1.40 7.06 -2.97
C MET A 89 -0.12 7.88 -3.15
N MET A 90 0.22 8.31 -4.37
CA MET A 90 1.32 9.26 -4.60
C MET A 90 1.05 10.58 -3.89
N GLU A 91 -0.16 11.13 -4.00
CA GLU A 91 -0.56 12.36 -3.30
C GLU A 91 -0.38 12.25 -1.79
N ILE A 92 -0.80 11.15 -1.16
CA ILE A 92 -0.59 10.91 0.28
C ILE A 92 0.90 10.97 0.65
N MET A 93 1.76 10.30 -0.11
CA MET A 93 3.19 10.26 0.19
C MET A 93 3.88 11.59 -0.11
N GLU A 94 3.46 12.30 -1.15
CA GLU A 94 3.92 13.66 -1.47
C GLU A 94 3.50 14.67 -0.38
N MET A 95 2.35 14.46 0.28
CA MET A 95 1.98 15.29 1.44
C MET A 95 2.91 15.07 2.63
N VAL A 96 3.35 13.84 2.89
CA VAL A 96 4.40 13.57 3.89
C VAL A 96 5.69 14.29 3.50
N ARG A 97 6.12 14.16 2.23
CA ARG A 97 7.32 14.81 1.71
C ARG A 97 7.29 16.33 1.90
N HIS A 98 6.18 16.97 1.55
CA HIS A 98 6.11 18.43 1.52
C HIS A 98 5.94 19.06 2.91
N ASN A 99 5.27 18.36 3.83
CA ASN A 99 4.82 18.99 5.07
C ASN A 99 5.52 18.45 6.32
N GLU A 100 6.01 17.21 6.31
CA GLU A 100 6.46 16.54 7.53
C GLU A 100 7.97 16.33 7.61
N MET A 101 8.72 16.57 6.54
CA MET A 101 10.16 16.25 6.49
C MET A 101 11.00 17.00 7.53
N ASP A 102 10.70 18.28 7.80
CA ASP A 102 11.37 19.04 8.87
C ASP A 102 11.10 18.45 10.24
N LEU A 103 9.85 18.09 10.53
CA LEU A 103 9.47 17.42 11.77
C LEU A 103 10.10 16.02 11.86
N ILE A 104 10.14 15.25 10.78
CA ILE A 104 10.86 13.97 10.73
C ILE A 104 12.34 14.17 11.08
N GLY A 105 12.96 15.24 10.58
CA GLY A 105 14.32 15.64 10.94
C GLY A 105 14.46 15.89 12.45
N ASP A 106 13.58 16.69 13.05
CA ASP A 106 13.60 17.00 14.49
C ASP A 106 13.41 15.75 15.34
N LEU A 107 12.42 14.93 14.99
CA LEU A 107 12.06 13.72 15.72
C LEU A 107 13.14 12.65 15.64
N SER A 108 13.73 12.44 14.46
CA SER A 108 14.82 11.47 14.29
C SER A 108 16.09 11.93 15.01
N SER A 109 16.38 13.23 15.07
CA SER A 109 17.47 13.78 15.89
C SER A 109 17.25 13.48 17.38
N ARG A 110 16.04 13.71 17.89
CA ARG A 110 15.66 13.37 19.27
C ARG A 110 15.80 11.87 19.55
N MET A 111 15.35 11.03 18.63
CA MET A 111 15.49 9.57 18.75
C MET A 111 16.96 9.14 18.82
N ALA A 112 17.82 9.68 17.94
CA ALA A 112 19.26 9.39 17.97
C ALA A 112 19.95 9.89 19.25
N GLU A 113 19.56 11.07 19.74
CA GLU A 113 20.05 11.61 21.02
C GLU A 113 19.62 10.73 22.20
N CYS A 114 18.36 10.27 22.21
CA CYS A 114 17.83 9.32 23.20
C CYS A 114 18.70 8.06 23.26
N LEU A 115 18.96 7.43 22.10
CA LEU A 115 19.81 6.24 22.02
C LEU A 115 21.25 6.52 22.49
N THR A 116 21.82 7.69 22.13
CA THR A 116 23.18 8.08 22.54
C THR A 116 23.31 8.22 24.06
N LYS A 117 22.24 8.64 24.75
CA LYS A 117 22.18 8.75 26.21
C LYS A 117 21.85 7.43 26.92
N GLY A 118 21.70 6.33 26.18
CA GLY A 118 21.34 5.02 26.71
C GLY A 118 19.84 4.84 26.96
N GLY A 119 19.00 5.76 26.47
CA GLY A 119 17.54 5.62 26.45
C GLY A 119 17.06 4.71 25.32
N ASN A 120 15.75 4.46 25.28
CA ASN A 120 15.12 3.58 24.30
C ASN A 120 14.16 4.35 23.39
N VAL A 121 14.12 3.94 22.13
CA VAL A 121 13.11 4.39 21.18
C VAL A 121 12.17 3.23 20.86
N TRP A 122 10.88 3.47 21.00
CA TRP A 122 9.82 2.48 20.79
C TRP A 122 8.98 2.85 19.57
N MET A 123 8.87 1.93 18.61
CA MET A 123 8.07 2.07 17.40
C MET A 123 6.81 1.22 17.52
N GLN A 124 5.74 1.86 17.98
CA GLN A 124 4.43 1.26 18.25
C GLN A 124 3.30 1.93 17.47
N SER A 125 3.58 2.34 16.24
CA SER A 125 2.61 2.87 15.28
C SER A 125 2.21 1.78 14.26
N GLN A 126 1.92 0.57 14.74
CA GLN A 126 1.71 -0.63 13.91
C GLN A 126 0.24 -1.06 13.73
N VAL A 127 -0.75 -0.27 14.18
CA VAL A 127 -2.17 -0.62 13.93
C VAL A 127 -2.45 -0.69 12.43
N GLY A 128 -2.80 -1.89 11.96
CA GLY A 128 -3.00 -2.26 10.56
C GLY A 128 -2.55 -3.71 10.33
N HIS A 129 -2.73 -4.23 9.12
CA HIS A 129 -2.29 -5.60 8.81
C HIS A 129 -0.80 -5.65 8.49
N MET A 130 -0.36 -5.04 7.39
CA MET A 130 1.04 -5.07 6.95
C MET A 130 2.08 -4.74 8.06
N PRO A 131 1.88 -3.70 8.91
CA PRO A 131 2.86 -3.34 9.94
C PRO A 131 3.17 -4.46 10.94
N THR A 132 2.24 -5.39 11.19
CA THR A 132 2.47 -6.56 12.07
C THR A 132 3.53 -7.53 11.53
N ASN A 133 3.89 -7.42 10.25
CA ASN A 133 4.99 -8.17 9.65
C ASN A 133 6.18 -7.25 9.38
N GLU A 134 5.91 -6.10 8.76
CA GLU A 134 6.93 -5.16 8.30
C GLU A 134 7.76 -4.58 9.46
N PHE A 135 7.12 -4.30 10.60
CA PHE A 135 7.79 -3.67 11.73
C PHE A 135 8.60 -4.67 12.55
N SER A 136 8.70 -5.94 12.14
CA SER A 136 9.44 -6.95 12.89
C SER A 136 10.88 -6.51 13.17
N GLN A 137 11.31 -6.64 14.44
CA GLN A 137 12.72 -6.44 14.82
C GLN A 137 13.64 -7.46 14.13
N ASN A 138 13.10 -8.62 13.77
CA ASN A 138 13.83 -9.67 13.07
C ASN A 138 13.84 -9.47 11.54
N HIS A 139 13.21 -8.41 11.03
CA HIS A 139 13.26 -8.08 9.62
C HIS A 139 14.73 -7.86 9.20
N LYS A 140 15.18 -8.49 8.10
CA LYS A 140 16.60 -8.53 7.71
C LYS A 140 17.22 -7.15 7.47
N ALA A 141 16.40 -6.17 7.05
CA ALA A 141 16.79 -4.78 6.83
C ALA A 141 16.64 -3.87 8.07
N ASN A 142 16.25 -4.42 9.22
CA ASN A 142 16.08 -3.67 10.45
C ASN A 142 17.43 -3.58 11.20
N PRO A 143 17.91 -2.38 11.55
CA PRO A 143 19.15 -2.20 12.30
C PRO A 143 19.00 -2.51 13.80
N GLN A 144 17.80 -2.85 14.26
CA GLN A 144 17.46 -3.19 15.65
C GLN A 144 17.75 -2.08 16.66
N LEU A 145 17.78 -0.82 16.20
CA LEU A 145 17.91 0.36 17.06
C LEU A 145 16.57 0.77 17.69
N LEU A 146 15.49 0.65 16.90
CA LEU A 146 14.14 1.03 17.32
C LEU A 146 13.36 -0.21 17.75
N LYS A 147 12.88 -0.22 18.99
CA LYS A 147 12.15 -1.35 19.56
C LYS A 147 10.70 -1.35 19.06
N SER A 148 10.35 -2.32 18.25
CA SER A 148 8.98 -2.52 17.77
C SER A 148 8.34 -3.76 18.37
N ASN A 149 7.03 -3.71 18.57
CA ASN A 149 6.21 -4.90 18.83
C ASN A 149 5.25 -5.07 17.67
N THR A 150 5.20 -6.26 17.10
CA THR A 150 4.30 -6.59 15.98
C THR A 150 2.91 -7.03 16.42
N SER A 151 2.69 -7.22 17.73
CA SER A 151 1.39 -7.53 18.29
C SER A 151 0.43 -6.33 18.20
N LEU A 152 -0.84 -6.63 17.95
CA LEU A 152 -1.94 -5.67 18.10
C LEU A 152 -2.53 -5.70 19.53
N ASP A 153 -2.11 -6.64 20.37
CA ASP A 153 -2.51 -6.66 21.78
C ASP A 153 -1.71 -5.59 22.55
N VAL A 154 -2.40 -4.51 22.90
CA VAL A 154 -1.86 -3.37 23.64
C VAL A 154 -1.15 -3.79 24.94
N LYS A 155 -1.59 -4.89 25.58
CA LYS A 155 -0.94 -5.40 26.80
C LYS A 155 0.50 -5.85 26.55
N MET A 156 0.82 -6.21 25.31
CA MET A 156 2.16 -6.64 24.91
C MET A 156 3.10 -5.46 24.66
N HIS A 157 2.62 -4.22 24.65
CA HIS A 157 3.42 -3.03 24.31
C HIS A 157 4.35 -2.55 25.43
N GLN A 158 4.35 -3.21 26.59
CA GLN A 158 5.37 -3.01 27.64
C GLN A 158 5.58 -1.53 28.04
N TYR A 159 4.53 -0.70 28.04
CA TYR A 159 4.60 0.71 28.42
C TYR A 159 5.24 0.92 29.81
N ASP A 160 5.03 -0.01 30.73
CA ASP A 160 5.62 0.02 32.08
C ASP A 160 7.15 -0.09 32.09
N ARG A 161 7.78 -0.53 30.99
CA ARG A 161 9.24 -0.57 30.85
C ARG A 161 9.84 0.76 30.40
N MET A 162 9.03 1.66 29.84
CA MET A 162 9.50 2.94 29.33
C MET A 162 9.90 3.86 30.48
N GLN A 163 11.02 4.55 30.33
CA GLN A 163 11.58 5.44 31.36
C GLN A 163 11.52 6.91 30.93
N PRO A 164 11.56 7.87 31.87
CA PRO A 164 11.67 9.28 31.52
C PRO A 164 12.87 9.53 30.59
N GLY A 165 12.65 10.25 29.50
CA GLY A 165 13.67 10.48 28.45
C GLY A 165 13.66 9.48 27.30
N ASP A 166 12.93 8.36 27.40
CA ASP A 166 12.64 7.48 26.26
C ASP A 166 11.75 8.21 25.22
N VAL A 167 11.75 7.68 23.98
CA VAL A 167 10.85 8.14 22.91
C VAL A 167 9.89 7.03 22.53
N LEU A 168 8.62 7.35 22.36
CA LEU A 168 7.58 6.43 21.88
C LEU A 168 6.93 7.04 20.63
N MET A 169 6.96 6.35 19.51
CA MET A 169 6.08 6.65 18.37
C MET A 169 4.90 5.68 18.38
N THR A 170 3.68 6.20 18.36
CA THR A 170 2.49 5.35 18.49
C THR A 170 1.26 5.91 17.78
N ASN A 171 0.35 5.01 17.43
CA ASN A 171 -1.00 5.37 16.97
C ASN A 171 -2.10 4.97 17.96
N TYR A 172 -1.74 4.48 19.15
CA TYR A 172 -2.69 4.09 20.19
C TYR A 172 -3.08 5.26 21.09
N VAL A 173 -4.36 5.32 21.44
CA VAL A 173 -4.92 6.29 22.39
C VAL A 173 -5.51 5.55 23.58
N ASN A 174 -4.80 5.55 24.70
CA ASN A 174 -5.20 4.88 25.94
C ASN A 174 -4.48 5.44 27.17
N ASP A 175 -4.89 5.00 28.36
CA ASP A 175 -4.32 5.41 29.66
C ASP A 175 -2.82 5.12 29.79
N GLN A 176 -2.33 4.02 29.22
CA GLN A 176 -0.92 3.62 29.34
C GLN A 176 -0.01 4.53 28.52
N VAL A 177 -0.43 4.93 27.31
CA VAL A 177 0.30 5.90 26.48
C VAL A 177 0.34 7.26 27.18
N ARG A 178 -0.80 7.73 27.70
CA ARG A 178 -0.87 8.99 28.45
C ARG A 178 0.02 8.95 29.70
N ALA A 179 -0.05 7.88 30.47
CA ALA A 179 0.77 7.70 31.67
C ALA A 179 2.27 7.66 31.35
N ALA A 180 2.67 7.04 30.23
CA ALA A 180 4.06 7.07 29.76
C ALA A 180 4.50 8.51 29.45
N ARG A 181 3.69 9.26 28.69
CA ARG A 181 3.95 10.68 28.40
C ARG A 181 4.10 11.51 29.67
N ASP A 182 3.13 11.40 30.57
CA ASP A 182 3.06 12.22 31.79
C ASP A 182 4.23 11.90 32.74
N ARG A 183 4.84 10.72 32.64
CA ARG A 183 6.06 10.35 33.38
C ARG A 183 7.36 10.86 32.73
N GLY A 184 7.30 11.44 31.55
CA GLY A 184 8.45 12.02 30.85
C GLY A 184 8.96 11.25 29.63
N VAL A 185 8.20 10.28 29.10
CA VAL A 185 8.46 9.72 27.76
C VAL A 185 8.02 10.74 26.71
N TYR A 186 8.84 10.99 25.69
CA TYR A 186 8.44 11.85 24.58
C TYR A 186 7.57 11.05 23.59
N VAL A 187 6.28 11.35 23.53
CA VAL A 187 5.32 10.58 22.74
C VAL A 187 5.03 11.29 21.41
N ILE A 188 5.29 10.59 20.31
CA ILE A 188 4.97 10.99 18.94
C ILE A 188 3.72 10.25 18.51
N GLY A 189 2.61 10.98 18.39
CA GLY A 189 1.37 10.44 17.83
C GLY A 189 1.42 10.39 16.32
N VAL A 190 1.08 9.26 15.73
CA VAL A 190 0.89 9.10 14.27
C VAL A 190 -0.57 8.74 14.01
N PRO A 191 -1.37 9.59 13.35
CA PRO A 191 -2.77 9.28 13.11
C PRO A 191 -2.91 8.11 12.14
N VAL A 192 -3.95 7.31 12.35
CA VAL A 192 -4.34 6.20 11.46
C VAL A 192 -5.85 6.10 11.45
N CYS A 193 -6.44 5.62 10.36
CA CYS A 193 -7.89 5.48 10.21
C CYS A 193 -8.56 4.60 11.27
N TYR A 194 -7.84 3.63 11.85
CA TYR A 194 -8.36 2.67 12.81
C TYR A 194 -8.62 3.23 14.21
N ILE A 195 -8.00 4.36 14.56
CA ILE A 195 -8.01 4.92 15.90
C ILE A 195 -8.54 6.35 15.80
N ASP A 196 -9.50 6.70 16.66
CA ASP A 196 -10.11 8.02 16.58
C ASP A 196 -9.07 9.11 16.86
N ASN A 197 -9.01 10.11 15.99
CA ASN A 197 -7.99 11.14 16.01
C ASN A 197 -8.52 12.43 15.36
N GLU A 198 -7.77 13.51 15.48
CA GLU A 198 -8.15 14.87 15.10
C GLU A 198 -8.59 14.99 13.64
N SER A 199 -8.09 14.13 12.75
CA SER A 199 -8.40 14.18 11.31
C SER A 199 -9.71 13.49 10.94
N ALA A 200 -10.27 12.65 11.81
CA ALA A 200 -11.51 11.94 11.55
C ALA A 200 -12.73 12.82 11.91
N PRO A 201 -13.79 12.83 11.08
CA PRO A 201 -15.07 13.41 11.47
C PRO A 201 -15.58 12.76 12.76
N ARG A 202 -16.04 13.59 13.70
CA ARG A 202 -16.54 13.10 15.00
C ARG A 202 -17.69 12.12 14.80
N GLY A 203 -17.65 10.99 15.50
CA GLY A 203 -18.65 9.91 15.36
C GLY A 203 -18.47 9.03 14.13
N TYR A 204 -17.43 9.22 13.31
CA TYR A 204 -17.10 8.30 12.22
C TYR A 204 -16.38 7.05 12.72
N VAL A 205 -15.32 7.24 13.50
CA VAL A 205 -14.54 6.17 14.14
C VAL A 205 -15.13 5.87 15.52
N LEU A 206 -15.05 4.62 15.96
CA LEU A 206 -15.43 4.23 17.32
C LEU A 206 -14.62 5.05 18.34
N PRO A 207 -15.25 5.56 19.41
CA PRO A 207 -14.57 6.43 20.37
C PRO A 207 -13.45 5.69 21.10
N ASN A 208 -12.36 6.40 21.37
CA ASN A 208 -11.28 5.91 22.23
C ASN A 208 -11.72 5.89 23.70
N ALA A 209 -10.87 5.31 24.55
CA ALA A 209 -11.04 5.43 26.00
C ALA A 209 -11.09 6.91 26.43
N ASN A 210 -12.03 7.24 27.32
CA ASN A 210 -12.24 8.59 27.86
C ASN A 210 -12.51 9.68 26.79
N ASP A 211 -12.94 9.30 25.59
CA ASP A 211 -13.14 10.20 24.44
C ASP A 211 -11.89 11.02 24.06
N TRP A 212 -10.70 10.53 24.44
CA TRP A 212 -9.45 11.19 24.10
C TRP A 212 -9.13 11.05 22.62
N LEU A 213 -8.40 12.03 22.10
CA LEU A 213 -7.77 12.00 20.79
C LEU A 213 -6.27 11.81 20.94
N LEU A 214 -5.59 11.71 19.80
CA LEU A 214 -4.17 11.40 19.75
C LEU A 214 -3.31 12.48 20.43
N GLY A 215 -3.69 13.75 20.30
CA GLY A 215 -3.07 14.89 20.95
C GLY A 215 -3.23 14.90 22.47
N ASP A 216 -4.30 14.31 23.00
CA ASP A 216 -4.51 14.21 24.46
C ASP A 216 -3.52 13.26 25.14
N VAL A 217 -2.90 12.36 24.37
CA VAL A 217 -1.93 11.36 24.86
C VAL A 217 -0.52 11.53 24.31
N SER A 218 -0.33 12.43 23.33
CA SER A 218 0.96 12.65 22.66
C SER A 218 1.63 13.95 23.09
N SER A 219 2.93 14.06 22.86
CA SER A 219 3.72 15.30 22.96
C SER A 219 3.69 16.09 21.66
N VAL A 220 3.56 15.40 20.52
CA VAL A 220 3.51 15.95 19.16
C VAL A 220 2.77 14.98 18.26
N ILE A 221 2.17 15.50 17.18
CA ILE A 221 1.55 14.67 16.13
C ILE A 221 2.39 14.81 14.85
N LEU A 222 2.77 13.66 14.27
CA LEU A 222 3.38 13.54 12.95
C LEU A 222 2.31 13.02 11.98
N GLN A 223 1.98 13.77 10.92
CA GLN A 223 0.88 13.38 10.04
C GLN A 223 1.27 12.22 9.11
N SER A 224 0.39 11.22 9.02
CA SER A 224 0.50 10.11 8.05
C SER A 224 -0.28 10.35 6.75
N TYR A 225 -1.16 11.36 6.75
CA TYR A 225 -2.09 11.67 5.65
C TYR A 225 -3.00 10.51 5.21
N ILE A 226 -3.12 9.46 6.04
CA ILE A 226 -4.04 8.36 5.79
C ILE A 226 -5.47 8.91 5.96
N PRO A 227 -6.34 8.82 4.93
CA PRO A 227 -7.71 9.28 5.06
C PRO A 227 -8.46 8.42 6.08
N HIS A 228 -9.38 9.02 6.84
CA HIS A 228 -10.22 8.30 7.80
C HIS A 228 -11.11 7.23 7.15
N THR A 229 -11.40 7.37 5.84
CA THR A 229 -12.11 6.38 5.04
C THR A 229 -11.28 5.14 4.75
N GLN A 230 -9.96 5.19 4.93
CA GLN A 230 -8.95 4.19 4.55
C GLN A 230 -8.84 3.92 3.05
N GLY A 231 -9.96 3.62 2.40
CA GLY A 231 -10.06 3.45 0.96
C GLY A 231 -9.74 4.74 0.21
N ILE A 232 -9.17 4.60 -0.99
CA ILE A 232 -8.78 5.73 -1.83
C ILE A 232 -9.28 5.61 -3.27
N VAL A 233 -10.12 4.64 -3.61
CA VAL A 233 -10.72 4.51 -4.94
C VAL A 233 -12.23 4.76 -4.83
N ASP A 234 -12.75 5.62 -5.70
CA ASP A 234 -14.19 5.87 -5.78
C ASP A 234 -14.82 4.84 -6.72
N CYS A 235 -15.81 4.10 -6.22
CA CYS A 235 -16.60 3.15 -6.99
C CYS A 235 -18.09 3.56 -6.91
N PRO A 236 -18.65 4.21 -7.94
CA PRO A 236 -20.06 4.64 -7.99
C PRO A 236 -21.11 3.58 -7.64
N GLU A 237 -20.85 2.30 -7.93
CA GLU A 237 -21.72 1.17 -7.58
C GLU A 237 -21.66 0.80 -6.09
N ILE A 238 -20.68 1.35 -5.36
CA ILE A 238 -20.48 1.18 -3.91
C ILE A 238 -20.43 2.58 -3.26
N PRO A 239 -21.51 3.37 -3.32
CA PRO A 239 -21.50 4.78 -2.89
C PRO A 239 -21.30 4.99 -1.38
N GLU A 240 -21.44 3.96 -0.56
CA GLU A 240 -21.32 4.01 0.90
C GLU A 240 -19.88 4.06 1.42
N MET A 241 -18.89 3.75 0.58
CA MET A 241 -17.47 3.76 0.93
C MET A 241 -16.55 3.92 -0.29
N THR A 242 -15.35 4.44 -0.04
CA THR A 242 -14.22 4.28 -0.96
C THR A 242 -13.58 2.90 -0.77
N ILE A 243 -13.07 2.30 -1.84
CA ILE A 243 -12.41 0.97 -1.82
C ILE A 243 -10.88 1.09 -1.91
N CYS A 244 -10.19 -0.03 -1.71
CA CYS A 244 -8.73 -0.21 -1.77
C CYS A 244 -7.96 0.62 -0.71
N PRO A 245 -7.43 0.00 0.36
CA PRO A 245 -6.85 0.69 1.51
C PRO A 245 -5.49 1.35 1.21
N SER A 246 -5.17 2.40 1.96
CA SER A 246 -3.90 3.15 1.84
C SER A 246 -2.99 3.09 3.07
N SER A 247 -3.51 2.67 4.23
CA SER A 247 -2.87 2.87 5.54
C SER A 247 -1.48 2.27 5.63
N SER A 248 -1.32 1.04 5.14
CA SER A 248 -0.08 0.27 5.26
C SER A 248 1.07 0.90 4.48
N ASN A 249 0.80 1.45 3.29
CA ASN A 249 1.83 2.11 2.49
C ASN A 249 2.42 3.32 3.21
N SER A 250 1.58 4.16 3.82
CA SER A 250 2.06 5.33 4.56
C SER A 250 2.79 4.95 5.86
N LEU A 251 2.21 4.09 6.69
CA LEU A 251 2.83 3.68 7.97
C LEU A 251 4.16 2.96 7.78
N CYS A 252 4.23 2.01 6.84
CA CYS A 252 5.47 1.28 6.55
C CYS A 252 6.54 2.19 5.95
N SER A 253 6.15 3.19 5.15
CA SER A 253 7.10 4.19 4.64
C SER A 253 7.69 5.02 5.77
N LEU A 254 6.85 5.59 6.64
CA LEU A 254 7.32 6.35 7.81
C LEU A 254 8.26 5.52 8.69
N TYR A 255 7.89 4.27 8.95
CA TYR A 255 8.73 3.35 9.73
C TYR A 255 10.13 3.21 9.15
N TRP A 256 10.26 2.94 7.85
CA TRP A 256 11.56 2.79 7.21
C TRP A 256 12.32 4.11 7.05
N MET A 257 11.62 5.23 6.87
CA MET A 257 12.22 6.57 6.91
C MET A 257 12.91 6.82 8.27
N PHE A 258 12.22 6.53 9.38
CA PHE A 258 12.80 6.67 10.72
C PHE A 258 13.92 5.68 11.00
N GLN A 259 13.78 4.42 10.59
CA GLN A 259 14.84 3.43 10.77
C GLN A 259 16.14 3.87 10.07
N ALA A 260 16.05 4.38 8.85
CA ALA A 260 17.22 4.84 8.10
C ALA A 260 17.82 6.15 8.66
N GLU A 261 16.97 7.14 8.97
CA GLU A 261 17.44 8.45 9.47
C GLU A 261 18.01 8.36 10.88
N VAL A 262 17.36 7.63 11.78
CA VAL A 262 17.86 7.45 13.15
C VAL A 262 19.16 6.65 13.15
N ALA A 263 19.25 5.58 12.35
CA ALA A 263 20.51 4.85 12.21
C ALA A 263 21.66 5.75 11.74
N ASN A 264 21.42 6.59 10.73
CA ASN A 264 22.41 7.53 10.21
C ASN A 264 22.86 8.55 11.28
N LYS A 265 21.91 9.16 12.00
CA LYS A 265 22.22 10.14 13.04
C LYS A 265 22.85 9.52 14.28
N PHE A 266 22.50 8.28 14.59
CA PHE A 266 23.06 7.55 15.72
C PHE A 266 24.52 7.18 15.47
N THR A 267 24.89 6.76 14.26
CA THR A 267 26.29 6.40 13.93
C THR A 267 27.14 7.60 13.51
N ASN A 268 26.53 8.69 13.01
CA ASN A 268 27.23 9.87 12.53
C ASN A 268 26.74 11.16 13.22
N LYS A 269 27.56 11.70 14.13
CA LYS A 269 27.28 12.97 14.84
C LYS A 269 27.21 14.21 13.95
N MET A 270 27.72 14.12 12.73
CA MET A 270 27.69 15.20 11.73
C MET A 270 26.61 14.95 10.66
N ALA A 271 25.71 13.99 10.88
CA ALA A 271 24.58 13.74 10.00
C ALA A 271 23.75 15.01 9.80
N LYS A 272 23.23 15.20 8.58
CA LYS A 272 22.37 16.34 8.26
C LYS A 272 21.05 16.22 9.02
N HIS A 273 20.32 17.34 9.09
CA HIS A 273 18.98 17.38 9.67
C HIS A 273 18.02 16.41 8.98
N ILE A 274 18.10 16.33 7.65
CA ILE A 274 17.32 15.43 6.80
C ILE A 274 18.28 14.84 5.77
N ASP A 275 18.35 13.51 5.67
CA ASP A 275 19.19 12.83 4.68
C ASP A 275 18.61 11.47 4.25
N LYS A 276 18.70 10.45 5.12
CA LYS A 276 18.34 9.07 4.74
C LYS A 276 16.84 8.84 4.69
N SER A 277 16.05 9.58 5.46
CA SER A 277 14.58 9.61 5.37
C SER A 277 14.14 10.13 4.00
N ALA A 278 14.72 11.24 3.53
CA ALA A 278 14.44 11.79 2.20
C ALA A 278 14.89 10.82 1.10
N LEU A 279 16.11 10.30 1.19
CA LEU A 279 16.64 9.32 0.23
C LEU A 279 15.73 8.08 0.14
N PHE A 280 15.26 7.56 1.27
CA PHE A 280 14.33 6.43 1.28
C PHE A 280 13.04 6.76 0.55
N LEU A 281 12.40 7.90 0.90
CA LEU A 281 11.13 8.30 0.31
C LEU A 281 11.27 8.59 -1.19
N ASP A 282 12.34 9.28 -1.61
CA ASP A 282 12.71 9.48 -3.02
C ASP A 282 12.79 8.17 -3.78
N THR A 283 13.54 7.22 -3.22
CA THR A 283 13.75 5.92 -3.85
C THR A 283 12.45 5.13 -3.96
N LEU A 284 11.61 5.15 -2.91
CA LEU A 284 10.31 4.50 -2.92
C LEU A 284 9.39 5.08 -4.00
N LEU A 285 9.25 6.41 -4.04
CA LEU A 285 8.35 7.09 -4.99
C LEU A 285 8.84 6.97 -6.43
N GLU A 286 10.15 7.10 -6.67
CA GLU A 286 10.73 6.88 -7.99
C GLU A 286 10.45 5.46 -8.49
N ARG A 287 10.68 4.45 -7.64
CA ARG A 287 10.52 3.05 -8.06
C ARG A 287 9.08 2.65 -8.29
N VAL A 288 8.15 3.07 -7.43
CA VAL A 288 6.74 2.75 -7.64
C VAL A 288 6.17 3.47 -8.84
N ASP A 289 6.53 4.74 -9.07
CA ASP A 289 6.10 5.47 -10.26
C ASP A 289 6.71 4.89 -11.54
N LYS A 290 7.98 4.45 -11.50
CA LYS A 290 8.60 3.72 -12.59
C LYS A 290 7.93 2.38 -12.85
N ALA A 291 7.65 1.61 -11.80
CA ALA A 291 6.97 0.32 -11.90
C ALA A 291 5.58 0.49 -12.53
N TYR A 292 4.82 1.49 -12.10
CA TYR A 292 3.53 1.84 -12.66
C TYR A 292 3.65 2.34 -14.11
N SER A 293 4.39 3.42 -14.36
CA SER A 293 4.44 4.09 -15.66
C SER A 293 4.97 3.20 -16.79
N LEU A 294 5.95 2.34 -16.52
CA LEU A 294 6.53 1.44 -17.52
C LEU A 294 5.70 0.17 -17.76
N GLN A 295 4.87 -0.24 -16.80
CA GLN A 295 4.14 -1.51 -16.86
C GLN A 295 2.62 -1.35 -16.80
N LYS A 296 2.08 -0.12 -16.74
CA LYS A 296 0.64 0.15 -16.60
C LYS A 296 -0.18 -0.63 -17.63
N ASP A 297 0.14 -0.47 -18.91
CA ASP A 297 -0.65 -1.12 -19.96
C ASP A 297 -0.57 -2.63 -19.85
N TYR A 298 0.62 -3.18 -19.61
CA TYR A 298 0.82 -4.60 -19.38
C TYR A 298 0.01 -5.10 -18.17
N LEU A 299 0.02 -4.38 -17.06
CA LEU A 299 -0.73 -4.70 -15.85
C LEU A 299 -2.24 -4.71 -16.14
N PHE A 300 -2.72 -3.68 -16.84
CA PHE A 300 -4.14 -3.45 -17.11
C PHE A 300 -4.68 -4.44 -18.14
N ASP A 301 -3.90 -4.80 -19.17
CA ASP A 301 -4.29 -5.73 -20.24
C ASP A 301 -4.54 -7.16 -19.75
N HIS A 302 -4.04 -7.52 -18.55
CA HIS A 302 -4.26 -8.84 -17.96
C HIS A 302 -5.37 -8.85 -16.89
N THR A 303 -5.87 -7.69 -16.48
CA THR A 303 -6.96 -7.61 -15.49
C THR A 303 -8.31 -8.13 -15.98
N PRO A 304 -8.69 -8.06 -17.28
CA PRO A 304 -9.95 -8.67 -17.73
C PRO A 304 -9.94 -10.19 -17.59
N VAL A 305 -8.79 -10.86 -17.73
CA VAL A 305 -8.66 -12.31 -17.51
C VAL A 305 -8.97 -12.67 -16.07
N VAL A 306 -8.51 -11.87 -15.11
CA VAL A 306 -8.79 -12.05 -13.68
C VAL A 306 -10.27 -11.80 -13.40
N ALA A 307 -10.82 -10.69 -13.92
CA ALA A 307 -12.23 -10.36 -13.78
C ALA A 307 -13.16 -11.45 -14.32
N GLU A 308 -12.89 -11.99 -15.50
CA GLU A 308 -13.67 -13.08 -16.12
C GLU A 308 -13.55 -14.40 -15.35
N ARG A 309 -12.36 -14.72 -14.83
CA ARG A 309 -12.19 -15.92 -13.99
C ARG A 309 -13.02 -15.83 -12.71
N ILE A 310 -12.95 -14.70 -12.02
CA ILE A 310 -13.71 -14.48 -10.79
C ILE A 310 -15.21 -14.43 -11.07
N GLY A 311 -15.64 -13.69 -12.10
CA GLY A 311 -17.05 -13.59 -12.49
C GLY A 311 -17.67 -14.93 -12.92
N ASN A 312 -16.85 -15.90 -13.35
CA ASN A 312 -17.28 -17.26 -13.67
C ASN A 312 -17.15 -18.25 -12.49
N GLY A 313 -16.97 -17.74 -11.26
CA GLY A 313 -16.93 -18.54 -10.02
C GLY A 313 -15.54 -18.99 -9.58
N GLY A 314 -14.46 -18.46 -10.16
CA GLY A 314 -13.10 -18.65 -9.65
C GLY A 314 -12.80 -17.79 -8.43
N HIS A 315 -11.84 -18.21 -7.60
CA HIS A 315 -11.45 -17.48 -6.40
C HIS A 315 -10.14 -16.70 -6.57
N TYR A 316 -10.03 -15.58 -5.83
CA TYR A 316 -8.84 -14.74 -5.80
C TYR A 316 -8.01 -14.98 -4.54
N HIS A 317 -6.76 -15.40 -4.73
CA HIS A 317 -5.81 -15.67 -3.66
C HIS A 317 -4.60 -14.76 -3.74
N VAL A 318 -4.07 -14.38 -2.58
CA VAL A 318 -2.82 -13.62 -2.45
C VAL A 318 -1.91 -14.33 -1.47
N PHE A 319 -0.65 -14.50 -1.86
CA PHE A 319 0.41 -15.02 -0.99
C PHE A 319 1.68 -14.19 -1.16
N SER A 320 2.42 -13.98 -0.09
CA SER A 320 3.70 -13.29 -0.18
C SER A 320 4.77 -13.86 0.75
N ASP A 321 6.01 -13.59 0.39
CA ASP A 321 7.19 -13.85 1.21
C ASP A 321 8.16 -12.65 1.13
N PRO A 322 8.36 -11.89 2.23
CA PRO A 322 7.71 -12.01 3.54
C PRO A 322 6.18 -11.90 3.51
N GLY A 323 5.50 -12.39 4.55
CA GLY A 323 4.03 -12.52 4.60
C GLY A 323 3.23 -11.20 4.65
N ALA A 324 3.89 -10.04 4.60
CA ALA A 324 3.27 -8.73 4.84
C ALA A 324 2.17 -8.39 3.82
N VAL A 325 2.44 -8.55 2.52
CA VAL A 325 1.47 -8.25 1.45
C VAL A 325 0.28 -9.20 1.46
N GLY A 326 0.51 -10.50 1.66
CA GLY A 326 -0.56 -11.49 1.78
C GLY A 326 -1.47 -11.24 2.99
N HIS A 327 -0.89 -10.79 4.11
CA HIS A 327 -1.66 -10.40 5.29
C HIS A 327 -2.46 -9.13 5.04
N GLU A 328 -1.86 -8.11 4.41
CA GLU A 328 -2.54 -6.86 4.02
C GLU A 328 -3.73 -7.12 3.08
N ALA A 329 -3.60 -8.04 2.14
CA ALA A 329 -4.67 -8.34 1.19
C ALA A 329 -5.89 -9.04 1.83
N THR A 330 -5.75 -9.60 3.04
CA THR A 330 -6.74 -10.50 3.64
C THR A 330 -7.56 -9.80 4.72
N GLY A 331 -8.87 -9.67 4.51
CA GLY A 331 -9.80 -9.18 5.55
C GLY A 331 -9.61 -7.71 5.94
N ILE A 332 -8.84 -6.95 5.17
CA ILE A 332 -8.54 -5.55 5.44
C ILE A 332 -9.75 -4.66 5.17
N ALA A 333 -9.91 -3.62 5.99
CA ALA A 333 -10.94 -2.62 5.76
C ALA A 333 -10.79 -1.96 4.38
N MET A 334 -11.91 -1.81 3.68
CA MET A 334 -12.01 -1.36 2.28
C MET A 334 -11.33 -2.29 1.26
N GLY A 335 -10.92 -3.49 1.66
CA GLY A 335 -10.47 -4.56 0.76
C GLY A 335 -11.64 -5.43 0.27
N PRO A 336 -11.51 -6.09 -0.90
CA PRO A 336 -12.51 -7.04 -1.38
C PRO A 336 -12.71 -8.18 -0.38
N MET A 337 -13.96 -8.60 -0.16
CA MET A 337 -14.29 -9.71 0.73
C MET A 337 -13.74 -11.04 0.23
N MET A 338 -13.63 -11.20 -1.09
CA MET A 338 -13.19 -12.44 -1.75
C MET A 338 -11.73 -12.82 -1.51
N THR A 339 -10.86 -11.85 -1.23
CA THR A 339 -9.42 -12.09 -1.19
C THR A 339 -9.07 -13.07 -0.07
N ASN A 340 -8.54 -14.24 -0.46
CA ASN A 340 -8.22 -15.35 0.45
C ASN A 340 -9.40 -15.88 1.28
N ALA A 341 -10.65 -15.51 0.97
CA ALA A 341 -11.83 -15.89 1.73
C ALA A 341 -11.97 -17.41 1.83
N PHE A 342 -11.82 -18.08 0.69
CA PHE A 342 -12.05 -19.52 0.52
C PHE A 342 -10.80 -20.39 0.72
N SER A 343 -9.70 -19.82 1.23
CA SER A 343 -8.51 -20.59 1.60
C SER A 343 -7.99 -20.28 3.02
N GLY A 344 -8.71 -19.46 3.79
CA GLY A 344 -8.29 -19.04 5.13
C GLY A 344 -9.46 -18.60 6.01
N LEU A 345 -10.14 -17.51 5.64
CA LEU A 345 -11.19 -16.89 6.47
C LEU A 345 -12.42 -17.79 6.66
N LEU A 346 -12.73 -18.64 5.67
CA LEU A 346 -13.88 -19.55 5.68
C LEU A 346 -13.46 -21.03 5.74
N GLN A 347 -12.24 -21.33 6.20
CA GLN A 347 -11.72 -22.70 6.40
C GLN A 347 -11.58 -23.58 5.15
N GLY A 348 -11.54 -23.02 3.94
CA GLY A 348 -11.10 -23.78 2.77
C GLY A 348 -9.59 -24.03 2.78
N SER A 349 -9.15 -25.03 2.02
CA SER A 349 -7.76 -25.49 1.97
C SER A 349 -7.09 -25.16 0.62
N GLU A 350 -5.76 -25.22 0.57
CA GLU A 350 -5.05 -25.11 -0.72
C GLU A 350 -5.40 -26.26 -1.70
N ALA A 351 -6.00 -27.35 -1.20
CA ALA A 351 -6.49 -28.45 -2.02
C ALA A 351 -7.77 -28.09 -2.78
N ASP A 352 -8.53 -27.11 -2.30
CA ASP A 352 -9.79 -26.66 -2.92
C ASP A 352 -9.58 -25.71 -4.10
N ARG A 353 -8.31 -25.33 -4.37
CA ARG A 353 -7.96 -24.46 -5.50
C ARG A 353 -8.10 -25.17 -6.84
N THR A 354 -8.74 -24.51 -7.80
CA THR A 354 -9.11 -25.07 -9.11
C THR A 354 -8.42 -24.35 -10.28
N GLN A 355 -8.56 -24.88 -11.49
CA GLN A 355 -8.09 -24.22 -12.72
C GLN A 355 -8.77 -22.86 -13.00
N GLY A 356 -9.92 -22.58 -12.36
CA GLY A 356 -10.62 -21.30 -12.50
C GLY A 356 -9.96 -20.18 -11.72
N ASP A 357 -9.22 -20.52 -10.66
CA ASP A 357 -8.74 -19.56 -9.67
C ASP A 357 -7.55 -18.73 -10.15
N VAL A 358 -7.34 -17.62 -9.44
CA VAL A 358 -6.24 -16.68 -9.62
C VAL A 358 -5.38 -16.67 -8.37
N LEU A 359 -4.07 -16.73 -8.53
CA LEU A 359 -3.10 -16.55 -7.45
C LEU A 359 -2.17 -15.38 -7.77
N LEU A 360 -2.24 -14.34 -6.93
CA LEU A 360 -1.22 -13.31 -6.87
C LEU A 360 -0.14 -13.70 -5.86
N LEU A 361 1.11 -13.60 -6.30
CA LEU A 361 2.32 -13.83 -5.53
C LEU A 361 3.09 -12.53 -5.40
N ALA A 362 3.63 -12.25 -4.23
CA ALA A 362 4.56 -11.15 -4.03
C ALA A 362 5.82 -11.62 -3.29
N CYS A 363 6.99 -11.12 -3.69
CA CYS A 363 8.22 -11.38 -2.96
C CYS A 363 9.18 -10.20 -3.00
N THR A 364 9.98 -10.05 -1.95
CA THR A 364 11.09 -9.09 -1.95
C THR A 364 12.40 -9.73 -2.37
N GLU A 365 12.61 -11.00 -2.04
CA GLU A 365 13.78 -11.75 -2.48
C GLU A 365 13.63 -12.23 -3.94
N PRO A 366 14.65 -12.01 -4.79
CA PRO A 366 14.67 -12.58 -6.13
C PRO A 366 14.59 -14.10 -6.07
N ASP A 367 13.64 -14.68 -6.82
CA ASP A 367 13.41 -16.13 -6.85
C ASP A 367 13.27 -16.77 -5.45
N SER A 368 12.54 -16.13 -4.51
CA SER A 368 12.20 -16.73 -3.21
C SER A 368 11.77 -18.19 -3.39
N PRO A 369 12.46 -19.17 -2.75
CA PRO A 369 12.19 -20.59 -2.98
C PRO A 369 10.74 -20.99 -2.66
N VAL A 370 10.15 -20.37 -1.63
CA VAL A 370 8.77 -20.63 -1.22
C VAL A 370 7.79 -20.11 -2.27
N VAL A 371 8.02 -18.90 -2.77
CA VAL A 371 7.16 -18.26 -3.77
C VAL A 371 7.27 -18.95 -5.13
N VAL A 372 8.49 -19.30 -5.56
CA VAL A 372 8.74 -20.05 -6.80
C VAL A 372 8.08 -21.43 -6.75
N LYS A 373 8.18 -22.14 -5.62
CA LYS A 373 7.50 -23.43 -5.41
C LYS A 373 5.99 -23.26 -5.59
N LYS A 374 5.40 -22.25 -4.95
CA LYS A 374 3.96 -21.98 -5.01
C LYS A 374 3.49 -21.58 -6.40
N ALA A 375 4.29 -20.79 -7.14
CA ALA A 375 4.03 -20.46 -8.54
C ALA A 375 4.00 -21.72 -9.41
N LYS A 376 5.01 -22.60 -9.26
CA LYS A 376 5.11 -23.85 -10.00
C LYS A 376 3.93 -24.78 -9.74
N GLU A 377 3.56 -24.97 -8.48
CA GLU A 377 2.43 -25.82 -8.07
C GLU A 377 1.10 -25.28 -8.60
N SER A 378 0.88 -23.96 -8.50
CA SER A 378 -0.37 -23.33 -8.96
C SER A 378 -0.51 -23.38 -10.47
N ARG A 379 0.57 -23.17 -11.21
CA ARG A 379 0.60 -23.37 -12.66
C ARG A 379 0.31 -24.82 -13.04
N GLY A 380 0.83 -25.78 -12.28
CA GLY A 380 0.52 -27.21 -12.46
C GLY A 380 -0.95 -27.56 -12.30
N LYS A 381 -1.70 -26.77 -11.52
CA LYS A 381 -3.16 -26.88 -11.33
C LYS A 381 -3.98 -26.11 -12.38
N GLY A 382 -3.34 -25.37 -13.28
CA GLY A 382 -4.02 -24.54 -14.29
C GLY A 382 -4.54 -23.20 -13.77
N MET A 383 -4.17 -22.79 -12.56
CA MET A 383 -4.50 -21.46 -12.04
C MET A 383 -3.82 -20.36 -12.85
N PHE A 384 -4.43 -19.18 -12.91
CA PHE A 384 -3.78 -17.99 -13.46
C PHE A 384 -2.85 -17.36 -12.41
N THR A 385 -1.56 -17.26 -12.72
CA THR A 385 -0.55 -16.79 -11.75
C THR A 385 -0.03 -15.40 -12.11
N VAL A 386 -0.22 -14.47 -11.18
CA VAL A 386 0.34 -13.11 -11.23
C VAL A 386 1.43 -13.02 -10.19
N SER A 387 2.62 -12.56 -10.54
CA SER A 387 3.72 -12.39 -9.59
C SER A 387 4.24 -10.96 -9.60
N ILE A 388 4.53 -10.42 -8.42
CA ILE A 388 5.20 -9.14 -8.21
C ILE A 388 6.52 -9.40 -7.49
N GLY A 389 7.62 -8.92 -8.04
CA GLY A 389 8.91 -9.11 -7.40
C GLY A 389 10.08 -8.50 -8.17
N PRO A 390 11.32 -8.72 -7.69
CA PRO A 390 12.52 -8.17 -8.28
C PRO A 390 12.73 -8.58 -9.74
N SER A 391 13.18 -7.63 -10.56
CA SER A 391 13.48 -7.82 -12.00
C SER A 391 14.33 -9.06 -12.32
N ASN A 392 15.24 -9.43 -11.41
CA ASN A 392 16.15 -10.57 -11.50
C ASN A 392 15.54 -11.92 -11.04
N SER A 393 14.21 -12.02 -10.88
CA SER A 393 13.50 -13.26 -10.53
C SER A 393 13.19 -14.13 -11.77
N ALA A 394 14.22 -14.78 -12.33
CA ALA A 394 14.09 -15.54 -13.56
C ALA A 394 13.21 -16.79 -13.41
N GLN A 395 13.31 -17.50 -12.28
CA GLN A 395 12.47 -18.67 -12.02
C GLN A 395 11.02 -18.27 -11.77
N LEU A 396 10.78 -17.23 -10.98
CA LEU A 396 9.41 -16.76 -10.71
C LEU A 396 8.72 -16.32 -12.01
N ARG A 397 9.41 -15.54 -12.84
CA ARG A 397 8.92 -15.14 -14.16
C ARG A 397 8.57 -16.34 -15.04
N LYS A 398 9.38 -17.41 -15.01
CA LYS A 398 9.11 -18.63 -15.76
C LYS A 398 7.78 -19.28 -15.39
N TYR A 399 7.37 -19.24 -14.12
CA TYR A 399 6.14 -19.89 -13.63
C TYR A 399 4.93 -18.95 -13.50
N SER A 400 5.06 -17.70 -13.94
CA SER A 400 4.01 -16.70 -13.89
C SER A 400 3.37 -16.51 -15.27
N ASP A 401 2.05 -16.35 -15.33
CA ASP A 401 1.36 -15.85 -16.51
C ASP A 401 1.60 -14.34 -16.67
N VAL A 402 1.64 -13.62 -15.54
CA VAL A 402 1.95 -12.19 -15.46
C VAL A 402 3.08 -11.96 -14.47
N PHE A 403 4.15 -11.27 -14.88
CA PHE A 403 5.23 -10.88 -13.97
C PHE A 403 5.40 -9.36 -13.96
N ILE A 404 5.19 -8.76 -12.79
CA ILE A 404 5.30 -7.33 -12.53
C ILE A 404 6.61 -7.08 -11.79
N ASP A 405 7.50 -6.30 -12.40
CA ASP A 405 8.76 -5.88 -11.79
C ASP A 405 8.50 -4.80 -10.75
N ASN A 406 8.94 -5.03 -9.51
CA ASN A 406 8.83 -4.03 -8.43
C ASN A 406 9.98 -3.02 -8.42
N PHE A 407 10.97 -3.16 -9.31
CA PHE A 407 12.15 -2.30 -9.39
C PHE A 407 12.95 -2.19 -8.08
N SER A 408 12.86 -3.20 -7.20
CA SER A 408 13.63 -3.31 -5.96
C SER A 408 14.49 -4.58 -5.96
N PRO A 409 15.65 -4.58 -6.65
CA PRO A 409 16.48 -5.78 -6.86
C PRO A 409 17.25 -6.25 -5.62
N GLU A 410 17.30 -5.44 -4.55
CA GLU A 410 18.21 -5.65 -3.42
C GLU A 410 17.86 -6.89 -2.61
N GLY A 411 16.57 -7.23 -2.52
CA GLY A 411 16.04 -8.25 -1.60
C GLY A 411 16.13 -7.87 -0.12
N HIS A 412 17.29 -7.38 0.33
CA HIS A 412 17.57 -7.05 1.71
C HIS A 412 18.36 -5.75 1.83
N GLY A 413 17.76 -4.75 2.48
CA GLY A 413 18.46 -3.51 2.83
C GLY A 413 18.67 -2.61 1.62
N LEU A 414 18.24 -1.36 1.73
CA LEU A 414 18.28 -0.39 0.64
C LEU A 414 19.44 0.59 0.80
N ILE A 415 19.65 1.07 2.03
CA ILE A 415 20.49 2.24 2.32
C ILE A 415 21.75 1.82 3.06
N GLU A 416 22.90 2.21 2.54
CA GLU A 416 24.19 2.10 3.24
C GLU A 416 24.32 3.22 4.27
N ILE A 417 24.76 2.84 5.48
CA ILE A 417 24.98 3.75 6.60
C ILE A 417 26.37 3.46 7.17
N ASP A 418 27.21 4.49 7.22
CA ASP A 418 28.56 4.38 7.78
C ASP A 418 28.49 3.90 9.24
N GLY A 419 29.30 2.89 9.56
CA GLY A 419 29.33 2.27 10.89
C GLY A 419 28.37 1.09 11.08
N LEU A 420 27.56 0.74 10.07
CA LEU A 420 26.74 -0.49 10.07
C LEU A 420 27.21 -1.47 8.98
N ASP A 421 27.31 -2.75 9.33
CA ASP A 421 27.76 -3.80 8.40
C ASP A 421 26.70 -4.19 7.36
N LYS A 422 25.43 -3.86 7.61
CA LYS A 422 24.29 -4.23 6.77
C LYS A 422 23.54 -2.98 6.31
N LYS A 423 23.03 -3.04 5.08
CA LYS A 423 22.11 -2.03 4.57
C LYS A 423 20.82 -2.02 5.38
N VAL A 424 20.30 -0.82 5.59
CA VAL A 424 19.08 -0.54 6.37
C VAL A 424 17.92 -0.23 5.43
N ALA A 425 16.70 -0.48 5.93
CA ALA A 425 15.43 -0.22 5.26
C ALA A 425 15.14 -1.09 4.04
N THR A 426 13.86 -1.26 3.70
CA THR A 426 13.43 -1.93 2.48
C THR A 426 12.26 -1.19 1.86
N ALA A 427 12.22 -1.12 0.53
CA ALA A 427 11.07 -0.59 -0.20
C ALA A 427 10.24 -1.71 -0.86
N GLY A 428 10.79 -2.92 -0.96
CA GLY A 428 10.22 -4.00 -1.78
C GLY A 428 8.80 -4.39 -1.38
N ASP A 429 8.54 -4.60 -0.08
CA ASP A 429 7.20 -5.01 0.40
C ASP A 429 6.18 -3.87 0.22
N ILE A 430 6.59 -2.61 0.40
CA ILE A 430 5.72 -1.44 0.19
C ILE A 430 5.36 -1.31 -1.30
N ILE A 431 6.36 -1.40 -2.19
CA ILE A 431 6.12 -1.34 -3.64
C ILE A 431 5.25 -2.51 -4.09
N ASN A 432 5.50 -3.72 -3.57
CA ASN A 432 4.69 -4.90 -3.85
C ASN A 432 3.23 -4.69 -3.42
N ASN A 433 2.99 -4.15 -2.22
CA ASN A 433 1.64 -3.85 -1.73
C ASN A 433 0.94 -2.80 -2.61
N TRP A 434 1.66 -1.75 -2.99
CA TRP A 434 1.13 -0.70 -3.85
C TRP A 434 0.74 -1.24 -5.23
N LEU A 435 1.61 -2.02 -5.87
CA LEU A 435 1.33 -2.65 -7.17
C LEU A 435 0.21 -3.69 -7.09
N MET A 436 0.12 -4.44 -5.99
CA MET A 436 -0.98 -5.37 -5.74
C MET A 436 -2.32 -4.62 -5.64
N TRP A 437 -2.38 -3.49 -4.94
CA TRP A 437 -3.61 -2.70 -4.86
C TRP A 437 -3.96 -2.00 -6.19
N ILE A 438 -2.97 -1.58 -6.98
CA ILE A 438 -3.21 -1.09 -8.36
C ILE A 438 -3.85 -2.19 -9.22
N PHE A 439 -3.28 -3.40 -9.17
CA PHE A 439 -3.82 -4.56 -9.90
C PHE A 439 -5.22 -4.95 -9.40
N THR A 440 -5.41 -4.92 -8.09
CA THR A 440 -6.70 -5.22 -7.45
C THR A 440 -7.78 -4.23 -7.85
N ALA A 441 -7.51 -2.94 -7.69
CA ALA A 441 -8.41 -1.88 -8.10
C ALA A 441 -8.77 -2.02 -9.59
N GLN A 442 -7.78 -2.33 -10.45
CA GLN A 442 -8.02 -2.41 -11.87
C GLN A 442 -8.85 -3.63 -12.29
N PHE A 443 -8.63 -4.82 -11.73
CA PHE A 443 -9.51 -5.95 -12.07
C PHE A 443 -10.91 -5.75 -11.48
N VAL A 444 -11.05 -5.07 -10.35
CA VAL A 444 -12.35 -4.68 -9.81
C VAL A 444 -13.07 -3.74 -10.79
N ASP A 445 -12.39 -2.76 -11.37
CA ASP A 445 -12.99 -1.89 -12.41
C ASP A 445 -13.50 -2.73 -13.59
N GLU A 446 -12.70 -3.69 -14.06
CA GLU A 446 -13.12 -4.63 -15.12
C GLU A 446 -14.35 -5.46 -14.72
N MET A 447 -14.42 -5.95 -13.48
CA MET A 447 -15.58 -6.67 -12.98
C MET A 447 -16.83 -5.78 -12.92
N VAL A 448 -16.72 -4.60 -12.31
CA VAL A 448 -17.84 -3.65 -12.17
C VAL A 448 -18.38 -3.25 -13.54
N ARG A 449 -17.50 -2.99 -14.52
CA ARG A 449 -17.90 -2.66 -15.89
C ARG A 449 -18.66 -3.77 -16.61
N ARG A 450 -18.51 -5.02 -16.16
CA ARG A 450 -19.24 -6.20 -16.63
C ARG A 450 -20.52 -6.48 -15.83
N GLY A 451 -20.86 -5.62 -14.87
CA GLY A 451 -22.00 -5.81 -13.97
C GLY A 451 -21.71 -6.78 -12.81
N TRP A 452 -20.44 -7.14 -12.58
CA TRP A 452 -20.00 -8.00 -11.50
C TRP A 452 -19.45 -7.14 -10.36
N VAL A 453 -20.33 -6.57 -9.54
CA VAL A 453 -19.92 -5.67 -8.44
C VAL A 453 -19.48 -6.48 -7.22
N PRO A 454 -18.20 -6.46 -6.81
CA PRO A 454 -17.72 -7.26 -5.68
C PRO A 454 -18.14 -6.69 -4.33
N TRP A 455 -18.14 -7.52 -3.29
CA TRP A 455 -18.38 -7.09 -1.91
C TRP A 455 -17.08 -6.65 -1.22
N PHE A 456 -17.15 -5.63 -0.38
CA PHE A 456 -15.99 -5.05 0.32
C PHE A 456 -16.21 -4.99 1.83
N TRP A 457 -15.15 -5.22 2.59
CA TRP A 457 -15.18 -5.06 4.05
C TRP A 457 -15.31 -3.58 4.40
N MET A 458 -16.36 -3.20 5.13
CA MET A 458 -16.35 -1.92 5.83
C MET A 458 -15.46 -2.04 7.07
N GLY A 459 -14.63 -1.03 7.34
CA GLY A 459 -13.75 -1.07 8.50
C GLY A 459 -14.51 -1.22 9.82
N GLY A 460 -14.19 -2.27 10.59
CA GLY A 460 -14.83 -2.52 11.90
C GLY A 460 -14.57 -1.41 12.92
N TYR A 461 -13.55 -0.59 12.69
CA TYR A 461 -13.25 0.64 13.44
C TYR A 461 -14.29 1.75 13.23
N ARG A 462 -15.07 1.70 12.15
CA ARG A 462 -16.12 2.68 11.83
C ARG A 462 -17.38 2.37 12.63
N VAL A 463 -18.08 3.42 13.08
CA VAL A 463 -19.43 3.28 13.63
C VAL A 463 -20.33 2.60 12.59
N GLY A 464 -20.88 1.44 12.94
CA GLY A 464 -21.72 0.62 12.05
C GLY A 464 -20.97 -0.33 11.12
N GLY A 465 -19.62 -0.33 11.08
CA GLY A 465 -18.83 -1.16 10.16
C GLY A 465 -19.08 -2.66 10.34
N ASN A 466 -19.10 -3.14 11.59
CA ASN A 466 -19.43 -4.56 11.87
C ASN A 466 -20.87 -4.91 11.50
N ALA A 467 -21.83 -4.00 11.70
CA ALA A 467 -23.22 -4.23 11.34
C ALA A 467 -23.38 -4.34 9.81
N TYR A 468 -22.71 -3.47 9.06
CA TYR A 468 -22.62 -3.54 7.60
C TYR A 468 -22.06 -4.88 7.13
N ASN A 469 -20.90 -5.29 7.67
CA ASN A 469 -20.25 -6.53 7.29
C ASN A 469 -21.13 -7.76 7.56
N ASN A 470 -21.78 -7.79 8.72
CA ASN A 470 -22.69 -8.90 9.08
C ASN A 470 -23.92 -8.94 8.18
N ALA A 471 -24.47 -7.80 7.80
CA ALA A 471 -25.62 -7.71 6.90
C ALA A 471 -25.28 -8.15 5.48
N ASN A 472 -24.07 -7.84 5.00
CA ASN A 472 -23.66 -8.11 3.62
C ASN A 472 -23.00 -9.47 3.40
N ARG A 473 -22.49 -10.10 4.46
CA ARG A 473 -21.84 -11.40 4.39
C ARG A 473 -22.67 -12.48 3.68
N PRO A 474 -23.99 -12.65 3.90
CA PRO A 474 -24.76 -13.65 3.17
C PRO A 474 -24.76 -13.46 1.65
N PHE A 475 -24.83 -12.22 1.17
CA PHE A 475 -24.79 -11.92 -0.27
C PHE A 475 -23.40 -12.22 -0.86
N PHE A 476 -22.34 -11.87 -0.14
CA PHE A 476 -20.99 -12.27 -0.52
C PHE A 476 -20.85 -13.80 -0.59
N MET A 477 -21.39 -14.54 0.37
CA MET A 477 -21.33 -16.00 0.37
C MET A 477 -22.11 -16.63 -0.79
N GLU A 478 -23.19 -15.99 -1.25
CA GLU A 478 -23.97 -16.43 -2.40
C GLU A 478 -23.28 -16.10 -3.74
N GLN A 479 -22.71 -14.91 -3.85
CA GLN A 479 -22.11 -14.38 -5.08
C GLN A 479 -20.66 -14.84 -5.31
N GLY A 480 -19.87 -14.98 -4.24
CA GLY A 480 -18.48 -15.44 -4.26
C GLY A 480 -17.41 -14.36 -4.44
N PHE A 481 -17.78 -13.12 -4.79
CA PHE A 481 -16.82 -12.03 -4.96
C PHE A 481 -17.28 -10.68 -4.40
#